data_AF-A0A2R6I2W6-F1
#
_entry.id   AF-A0A2R6I2W6-F1
#
_cell.length_a   1.000
_cell.length_b   1.000
_cell.length_c   1.000
_cell.angle_alpha   90.00
_cell.angle_beta   90.00
_cell.angle_gamma   90.00
#
_symmetry.space_group_name_H-M   'P 1'
#
loop_
_entity.id
_entity.type
_entity.pdbx_description
1 polymer ?
#
loop_
_entity_poly.entity_id
_entity_poly.type
_entity_poly.pdbx_seq_one_letter_code
_entity_poly.pdbx_strand_id
1 'polypeptide(L)'
;MDAAYVFRVRLRLDPRAEGVTLDPATVETTMERAADPPGEDGWLFFRDNLWRGEANDPEHARELAHEALLGERPRRRPTPEGRPVTVDSVDFRELRTDREYLDALKDAIRADLDAGTGAFGAADSVDDVLRNYLGSSVHVRGGTDGSESHSPSGPENT
;
A
#
# COMPACT_ATOMS: atom_id res chain seq x y z
N MET A 1 4.80 -14.37 -8.91
CA MET A 1 4.98 -12.92 -8.74
C MET A 1 3.69 -12.28 -8.27
N ASP A 2 3.56 -12.14 -6.95
CA ASP A 2 2.46 -11.45 -6.29
C ASP A 2 3.01 -10.31 -5.42
N ALA A 3 2.46 -9.11 -5.61
CA ALA A 3 2.76 -7.97 -4.75
C ALA A 3 1.58 -7.02 -4.61
N ALA A 4 1.48 -6.38 -3.45
CA ALA A 4 0.45 -5.41 -3.14
C ALA A 4 0.98 -4.28 -2.25
N TYR A 5 0.64 -3.05 -2.60
CA TYR A 5 0.81 -1.89 -1.75
C TYR A 5 -0.30 -1.86 -0.71
N VAL A 6 0.09 -1.82 0.56
CA VAL A 6 -0.84 -1.81 1.69
C VAL A 6 -0.89 -0.42 2.29
N PHE A 7 -2.12 0.09 2.39
CA PHE A 7 -2.41 1.39 2.97
C PHE A 7 -3.35 1.23 4.16
N ARG A 8 -3.12 2.01 5.21
CA ARG A 8 -4.15 2.28 6.21
C ARG A 8 -4.98 3.45 5.72
N VAL A 9 -6.28 3.29 5.71
CA VAL A 9 -7.23 4.31 5.24
C VAL A 9 -8.18 4.61 6.38
N ARG A 10 -8.31 5.90 6.72
CA ARG A 10 -9.31 6.37 7.68
C ARG A 10 -10.50 6.92 6.91
N LEU A 11 -11.66 6.29 7.12
CA LEU A 11 -12.90 6.61 6.44
C LEU A 11 -13.88 7.26 7.42
N ARG A 12 -14.51 8.35 7.01
CA ARG A 12 -15.62 8.97 7.73
C ARG A 12 -16.92 8.70 6.98
N LEU A 13 -17.88 8.12 7.68
CA LEU A 13 -19.20 7.79 7.18
C LEU A 13 -20.18 8.87 7.63
N ASP A 14 -20.80 9.56 6.66
CA ASP A 14 -21.74 10.66 6.88
C ASP A 14 -23.10 10.27 6.28
N PRO A 15 -23.94 9.54 7.03
CA PRO A 15 -25.22 9.06 6.53
C PRO A 15 -26.16 10.24 6.30
N ARG A 16 -26.73 10.32 5.09
CA ARG A 16 -27.70 11.37 4.73
C ARG A 16 -29.12 11.14 5.24
N ALA A 17 -29.42 9.93 5.71
CA ALA A 17 -30.75 9.58 6.17
C ALA A 17 -31.04 10.25 7.52
N GLU A 18 -32.10 11.06 7.58
CA GLU A 18 -32.54 11.68 8.82
C GLU A 18 -32.82 10.61 9.89
N GLY A 19 -32.35 10.86 11.12
CA GLY A 19 -32.48 9.93 12.23
C GLY A 19 -31.47 8.78 12.25
N VAL A 20 -30.51 8.75 11.32
CA VAL A 20 -29.39 7.79 11.34
C VAL A 20 -28.13 8.45 11.89
N THR A 21 -27.58 7.88 12.95
CA THR A 21 -26.30 8.30 13.55
C THR A 21 -25.36 7.11 13.63
N LEU A 22 -24.08 7.33 13.36
CA LEU A 22 -23.04 6.31 13.47
C LEU A 22 -22.12 6.65 14.65
N ASP A 23 -21.82 5.65 15.47
CA ASP A 23 -20.81 5.73 16.52
C ASP A 23 -20.00 4.41 16.53
N PRO A 24 -18.71 4.44 16.17
CA PRO A 24 -17.98 5.61 15.66
C PRO A 24 -18.39 5.95 14.22
N ALA A 25 -18.45 7.26 13.90
CA ALA A 25 -18.65 7.73 12.52
C ALA A 25 -17.38 7.63 11.66
N THR A 26 -16.23 7.37 12.28
CA THR A 26 -14.94 7.21 11.62
C THR A 26 -14.38 5.82 11.89
N VAL A 27 -13.99 5.12 10.84
CA VAL A 27 -13.43 3.77 10.91
C VAL A 27 -12.08 3.73 10.20
N GLU A 28 -11.16 2.94 10.73
CA GLU A 28 -9.90 2.64 10.06
C GLU A 28 -10.02 1.29 9.34
N THR A 29 -9.51 1.23 8.12
CA THR A 29 -9.47 0.01 7.31
C THR A 29 -8.15 -0.15 6.59
N THR A 30 -7.91 -1.33 6.04
CA THR A 30 -6.74 -1.66 5.22
C THR A 30 -7.16 -1.75 3.76
N MET A 31 -6.47 -1.02 2.89
CA MET A 31 -6.62 -1.10 1.45
C MET A 31 -5.39 -1.76 0.85
N GLU A 32 -5.59 -2.80 0.04
CA GLU A 32 -4.52 -3.45 -0.72
C GLU A 32 -4.71 -3.13 -2.21
N ARG A 33 -3.69 -2.51 -2.82
CA ARG A 33 -3.62 -2.29 -4.27
C ARG A 33 -2.61 -3.26 -4.85
N ALA A 34 -3.03 -4.11 -5.79
CA ALA A 34 -2.11 -4.96 -6.54
C ALA A 34 -1.01 -4.11 -7.20
N ALA A 35 0.24 -4.54 -7.08
CA ALA A 35 1.35 -3.88 -7.72
C ALA A 35 1.50 -4.38 -9.15
N ASP A 36 1.72 -3.45 -10.07
CA ASP A 36 1.92 -3.77 -11.49
C ASP A 36 3.29 -4.45 -11.68
N PRO A 37 3.44 -5.40 -12.63
CA PRO A 37 4.68 -6.13 -12.82
C PRO A 37 5.88 -5.21 -13.10
N PRO A 38 7.06 -5.45 -12.50
CA PRO A 38 8.24 -4.62 -12.74
C PRO A 38 8.63 -4.55 -14.22
N GLY A 39 8.83 -3.34 -14.74
CA GLY A 39 9.16 -3.08 -16.14
C GLY A 39 7.96 -2.93 -17.07
N GLU A 40 6.73 -3.13 -16.60
CA GLU A 40 5.49 -2.90 -17.36
C GLU A 40 4.86 -1.53 -17.04
N ASP A 41 3.99 -1.02 -17.91
CA ASP A 41 3.30 0.25 -17.66
C ASP A 41 2.64 0.30 -16.27
N GLY A 42 3.02 1.29 -15.46
CA GLY A 42 2.48 1.49 -14.10
C GLY A 42 3.36 0.96 -12.95
N TRP A 43 4.42 0.20 -13.23
CA TRP A 43 5.31 -0.38 -12.20
C TRP A 43 6.03 0.66 -11.31
N LEU A 44 6.14 1.89 -11.80
CA LEU A 44 6.75 3.03 -11.11
C LEU A 44 5.80 3.71 -10.11
N PHE A 45 4.65 3.09 -9.80
CA PHE A 45 3.68 3.62 -8.83
C PHE A 45 4.33 4.09 -7.52
N PHE A 46 5.29 3.32 -6.97
CA PHE A 46 5.99 3.68 -5.74
C PHE A 46 6.82 4.97 -5.88
N ARG A 47 7.46 5.19 -7.03
CA ARG A 47 8.22 6.41 -7.31
C ARG A 47 7.31 7.62 -7.36
N ASP A 48 6.16 7.47 -8.02
CA ASP A 48 5.26 8.59 -8.29
C ASP A 48 4.44 8.99 -7.05
N ASN A 49 4.20 8.07 -6.12
CA ASN A 49 3.28 8.27 -4.99
C ASN A 49 3.93 8.20 -3.61
N LEU A 50 5.14 7.66 -3.48
CA LEU A 50 5.78 7.43 -2.18
C LEU A 50 7.11 8.16 -2.07
N TRP A 51 7.41 8.64 -0.87
CA TRP A 51 8.72 9.17 -0.51
C TRP A 51 9.01 8.84 0.95
N ARG A 52 10.17 8.22 1.20
CA ARG A 52 10.63 7.73 2.50
C ARG A 52 9.62 6.83 3.24
N GLY A 53 8.82 6.07 2.50
CA GLY A 53 7.78 5.22 3.08
C GLY A 53 6.52 5.96 3.53
N GLU A 54 6.32 7.19 3.06
CA GLU A 54 5.10 7.97 3.26
C GLU A 54 4.50 8.38 1.91
N ALA A 55 3.21 8.71 1.86
CA ALA A 55 2.62 9.30 0.67
C ALA A 55 3.24 10.69 0.44
N ASN A 56 3.83 10.91 -0.74
CA ASN A 56 4.50 12.18 -1.05
C ASN A 56 3.52 13.35 -1.19
N ASP A 57 2.29 13.06 -1.63
CA ASP A 57 1.16 13.97 -1.75
C ASP A 57 -0.07 13.36 -1.05
N PRO A 58 -0.36 13.77 0.20
CA PRO A 58 -1.50 13.26 0.95
C PRO A 58 -2.86 13.57 0.32
N GLU A 59 -2.99 14.66 -0.43
CA GLU A 59 -4.25 14.98 -1.13
C GLU A 59 -4.44 14.03 -2.31
N HIS A 60 -3.40 13.82 -3.11
CA HIS A 60 -3.43 12.85 -4.21
C HIS A 60 -3.68 11.43 -3.72
N ALA A 61 -3.05 11.01 -2.61
CA ALA A 61 -3.27 9.70 -2.02
C ALA A 61 -4.73 9.48 -1.58
N ARG A 62 -5.37 10.51 -1.00
CA ARG A 62 -6.81 10.48 -0.68
C ARG A 62 -7.68 10.35 -1.92
N GLU A 63 -7.35 11.08 -2.99
CA GLU A 63 -8.08 10.99 -4.26
C GLU A 63 -7.97 9.60 -4.89
N LEU A 64 -6.77 9.00 -4.88
CA LEU A 64 -6.55 7.64 -5.38
C LEU A 64 -7.31 6.60 -4.55
N ALA A 65 -7.24 6.68 -3.22
CA ALA A 65 -7.98 5.77 -2.35
C ALA A 65 -9.49 5.93 -2.54
N HIS A 66 -9.96 7.16 -2.72
CA HIS A 66 -11.35 7.44 -3.00
C HIS A 66 -11.80 6.87 -4.36
N GLU A 67 -11.03 7.05 -5.42
CA GLU A 67 -11.29 6.45 -6.73
C GLU A 67 -11.33 4.91 -6.65
N ALA A 68 -10.37 4.30 -5.94
CA ALA A 68 -10.30 2.86 -5.77
C ALA A 68 -11.48 2.29 -4.95
N LEU A 69 -11.89 2.96 -3.88
CA LEU A 69 -12.96 2.48 -2.99
C LEU A 69 -14.36 2.77 -3.50
N LEU A 70 -14.56 3.88 -4.22
CA LEU A 70 -15.88 4.39 -4.57
C LEU A 70 -16.11 4.44 -6.08
N GLY A 71 -15.12 4.06 -6.90
CA GLY A 71 -15.24 3.92 -8.35
C GLY A 71 -15.38 5.23 -9.13
N GLU A 72 -15.21 6.39 -8.48
CA GLU A 72 -15.42 7.71 -9.08
C GLU A 72 -14.29 8.67 -8.73
N ARG A 73 -13.70 9.32 -9.75
CA ARG A 73 -12.85 10.49 -9.53
C ARG A 73 -13.70 11.68 -9.06
N PRO A 74 -13.29 12.42 -8.02
CA PRO A 74 -14.00 13.62 -7.60
C PRO A 74 -14.05 14.63 -8.76
N ARG A 75 -15.26 15.04 -9.16
CA ARG A 75 -15.41 16.04 -10.23
C ARG A 75 -14.93 17.40 -9.75
N ARG A 76 -13.68 17.76 -10.10
CA ARG A 76 -13.00 19.08 -10.16
C ARG A 76 -13.20 20.11 -9.03
N ARG A 77 -13.97 19.84 -7.98
CA ARG A 77 -14.02 20.57 -6.71
C ARG A 77 -14.79 19.71 -5.70
N PRO A 78 -14.11 18.99 -4.79
CA PRO A 78 -14.82 18.28 -3.75
C PRO A 78 -15.44 19.33 -2.81
N THR A 79 -16.75 19.54 -2.89
CA THR A 79 -17.47 20.00 -1.70
C THR A 79 -17.60 18.76 -0.81
N PRO A 80 -17.01 18.74 0.40
CA PRO A 80 -17.21 17.63 1.35
C PRO A 80 -18.70 17.44 1.70
N GLU A 81 -19.49 18.49 1.46
CA GLU A 81 -20.95 18.50 1.53
C GLU A 81 -21.55 17.63 0.41
N GLY A 82 -21.75 16.35 0.74
CA GLY A 82 -22.62 15.49 -0.04
C GLY A 82 -22.11 14.09 -0.39
N ARG A 83 -21.04 13.60 0.24
CA ARG A 83 -20.60 12.22 0.04
C ARG A 83 -20.87 11.37 1.28
N PRO A 84 -21.52 10.19 1.16
CA PRO A 84 -21.78 9.33 2.31
C PRO A 84 -20.50 8.73 2.91
N VAL A 85 -19.39 8.73 2.17
CA VAL A 85 -18.08 8.25 2.61
C VAL A 85 -16.99 9.25 2.22
N THR A 86 -16.20 9.69 3.19
CA THR A 86 -15.04 10.58 2.98
C THR A 86 -13.76 9.87 3.43
N VAL A 87 -12.66 10.06 2.69
CA VAL A 87 -11.33 9.57 3.08
C VAL A 87 -10.61 10.67 3.86
N ASP A 88 -10.45 10.49 5.16
CA ASP A 88 -9.79 11.47 6.04
C ASP A 88 -8.26 11.37 5.97
N SER A 89 -7.70 10.17 5.86
CA SER A 89 -6.26 9.94 5.70
C SER A 89 -5.96 8.64 4.96
N VAL A 90 -4.79 8.62 4.31
CA VAL A 90 -4.23 7.44 3.64
C VAL A 90 -2.75 7.40 3.99
N ASP A 91 -2.35 6.33 4.66
CA ASP A 91 -1.00 6.15 5.15
C ASP A 91 -0.42 4.87 4.56
N PHE A 92 0.68 4.98 3.82
CA PHE A 92 1.40 3.80 3.33
C PHE A 92 1.92 2.99 4.53
N ARG A 93 1.77 1.67 4.45
CA ARG A 93 2.19 0.75 5.52
C ARG A 93 3.34 -0.12 5.06
N GLU A 94 3.15 -0.82 3.95
CA GLU A 94 4.13 -1.77 3.44
C GLU A 94 3.84 -2.17 2.00
N LEU A 95 4.89 -2.56 1.28
CA LEU A 95 4.80 -3.37 0.07
C LEU A 95 4.88 -4.83 0.50
N ARG A 96 3.75 -5.54 0.43
CA ARG A 96 3.71 -7.00 0.64
C ARG A 96 4.02 -7.67 -0.68
N THR A 97 5.02 -8.55 -0.71
CA THR A 97 5.51 -9.13 -1.96
C THR A 97 6.04 -10.54 -1.75
N ASP A 98 6.18 -11.33 -2.80
CA ASP A 98 7.00 -12.55 -2.79
C ASP A 98 8.46 -12.25 -3.16
N ARG A 99 9.35 -13.24 -3.05
CA ARG A 99 10.76 -13.07 -3.41
C ARG A 99 10.93 -12.82 -4.91
N GLU A 100 10.13 -13.49 -5.73
CA GLU A 100 10.20 -13.43 -7.18
C GLU A 100 9.94 -12.00 -7.69
N TYR A 101 8.90 -11.34 -7.18
CA TYR A 101 8.59 -9.96 -7.50
C TYR A 101 9.64 -8.99 -6.95
N LEU A 102 10.14 -9.21 -5.73
CA LEU A 102 11.18 -8.32 -5.18
C LEU A 102 12.47 -8.39 -6.01
N ASP A 103 12.87 -9.58 -6.45
CA ASP A 103 14.04 -9.75 -7.31
C ASP A 103 13.81 -9.10 -8.68
N ALA A 104 12.64 -9.31 -9.30
CA ALA A 104 12.27 -8.64 -10.55
C ALA A 104 12.24 -7.11 -10.42
N LEU A 105 11.75 -6.58 -9.30
CA LEU A 105 11.75 -5.14 -9.00
C LEU A 105 13.16 -4.59 -8.93
N LYS A 106 14.07 -5.29 -8.23
CA LYS A 106 15.47 -4.89 -8.13
C LYS A 106 16.17 -4.90 -9.48
N ASP A 107 15.87 -5.89 -10.32
CA ASP A 107 16.44 -6.00 -11.66
C ASP A 107 15.94 -4.91 -12.60
N ALA A 108 14.64 -4.59 -12.56
CA ALA A 108 14.06 -3.49 -13.32
C ALA A 108 14.66 -2.14 -12.90
N ILE A 109 14.78 -1.87 -11.59
CA ILE A 109 15.42 -0.65 -11.08
C ILE A 109 16.87 -0.56 -11.56
N ARG A 110 17.63 -1.67 -11.48
CA ARG A 110 19.02 -1.70 -11.93
C ARG A 110 19.13 -1.36 -13.42
N ALA A 111 18.27 -1.94 -14.25
CA ALA A 111 18.26 -1.65 -15.68
C ALA A 111 18.01 -0.16 -15.98
N ASP A 112 17.11 0.51 -15.24
CA ASP A 112 16.87 1.95 -15.39
C ASP A 112 18.06 2.81 -14.93
N LEU A 113 18.70 2.42 -13.82
CA LEU A 113 19.91 3.08 -13.32
C LEU A 113 21.07 2.96 -14.31
N ASP A 114 21.30 1.75 -14.83
CA ASP A 114 22.35 1.48 -15.83
C ASP A 114 22.07 2.20 -17.16
N ALA A 115 20.79 2.35 -17.53
CA ALA A 115 20.39 3.12 -18.70
C ALA A 115 20.54 4.64 -18.52
N GLY A 116 20.73 5.13 -17.29
CA GLY A 116 20.96 6.54 -17.00
C GLY A 116 19.74 7.42 -17.29
N THR A 117 18.52 6.87 -17.20
CA THR A 117 17.27 7.58 -17.52
C THR A 117 16.99 8.76 -16.58
N GLY A 118 17.64 8.81 -15.42
CA GLY A 118 17.39 9.80 -14.38
C GLY A 118 16.05 9.58 -13.66
N ALA A 119 15.42 8.42 -13.85
CA ALA A 119 14.10 8.09 -13.31
C ALA A 119 14.04 8.16 -11.77
N PHE A 120 15.17 7.99 -11.07
CA PHE A 120 15.22 7.92 -9.61
C PHE A 120 15.95 9.10 -8.94
N GLY A 121 16.13 10.21 -9.65
CA GLY A 121 16.74 11.41 -9.09
C GLY A 121 18.21 11.18 -8.70
N ALA A 122 18.53 11.42 -7.42
CA ALA A 122 19.89 11.30 -6.89
C ALA A 122 20.26 9.89 -6.37
N ALA A 123 19.38 8.89 -6.53
CA ALA A 123 19.68 7.53 -6.11
C ALA A 123 20.64 6.86 -7.11
N ASP A 124 21.72 6.29 -6.59
CA ASP A 124 22.81 5.68 -7.35
C ASP A 124 22.88 4.15 -7.18
N SER A 125 22.05 3.59 -6.30
CA SER A 125 21.94 2.13 -6.11
C SER A 125 20.49 1.68 -5.97
N VAL A 126 20.23 0.40 -6.23
CA VAL A 126 18.91 -0.21 -6.04
C VAL A 126 18.44 -0.09 -4.60
N ASP A 127 19.34 -0.31 -3.63
CA ASP A 127 19.02 -0.17 -2.21
C ASP A 127 18.69 1.28 -1.83
N ASP A 128 19.38 2.26 -2.42
CA ASP A 128 19.04 3.68 -2.22
C ASP A 128 17.67 4.02 -2.80
N VAL A 129 17.30 3.47 -3.96
CA VAL A 129 15.94 3.63 -4.51
C VAL A 129 14.91 3.04 -3.55
N LEU A 130 15.06 1.77 -3.16
CA LEU A 130 14.11 1.14 -2.25
C LEU A 130 14.00 1.91 -0.93
N ARG A 131 15.12 2.34 -0.35
CA ARG A 131 15.13 3.14 0.88
C ARG A 131 14.52 4.52 0.70
N ASN A 132 14.81 5.21 -0.40
CA ASN A 132 14.33 6.56 -0.64
C ASN A 132 12.84 6.62 -0.88
N TYR A 133 12.26 5.61 -1.54
CA TYR A 133 10.83 5.63 -1.88
C TYR A 133 9.99 4.77 -0.94
N LEU A 134 10.43 3.54 -0.64
CA LEU A 134 9.70 2.58 0.20
C LEU A 134 10.16 2.57 1.67
N GLY A 135 11.28 3.23 2.00
CA GLY A 135 11.83 3.21 3.35
C GLY A 135 12.25 1.79 3.76
N SER A 136 11.83 1.37 4.96
CA SER A 136 12.03 -0.01 5.47
C SER A 136 10.79 -0.88 5.32
N SER A 137 9.81 -0.46 4.51
CA SER A 137 8.46 -1.01 4.52
C SER A 137 8.23 -2.05 3.43
N VAL A 138 9.18 -2.95 3.20
CA VAL A 138 9.04 -4.08 2.27
C VAL A 138 8.89 -5.37 3.07
N HIS A 139 7.78 -6.07 2.88
CA HIS A 139 7.46 -7.32 3.56
C HIS A 139 7.42 -8.47 2.56
N VAL A 140 8.39 -9.37 2.65
CA VAL A 140 8.44 -10.56 1.79
C VAL A 140 7.68 -11.71 2.46
N ARG A 141 6.58 -12.14 1.85
CA ARG A 141 5.81 -13.33 2.25
C ARG A 141 6.63 -14.57 1.88
N GLY A 142 7.38 -15.13 2.85
CA GLY A 142 8.30 -16.22 2.56
C GLY A 142 9.02 -16.78 3.79
N GLY A 143 8.26 -17.48 4.64
CA GLY A 143 8.75 -18.35 5.71
C GLY A 143 7.66 -18.59 6.74
N THR A 144 7.04 -19.77 6.72
CA THR A 144 6.27 -20.31 7.84
C THR A 144 7.08 -20.16 9.14
N ASP A 145 6.66 -19.25 10.02
CA ASP A 145 6.91 -19.43 11.44
C ASP A 145 6.02 -20.60 11.87
N GLY A 146 6.58 -21.80 11.77
CA GLY A 146 5.95 -23.01 12.24
C GLY A 146 5.74 -22.87 13.73
N SER A 147 4.51 -22.51 14.13
CA SER A 147 4.02 -22.75 15.47
C SER A 147 4.08 -24.26 15.72
N GLU A 148 5.21 -24.73 16.26
CA GLU A 148 5.32 -26.05 16.87
C GLU A 148 4.30 -26.11 18.00
N SER A 149 3.12 -26.60 17.66
CA SER A 149 2.10 -27.01 18.61
C SER A 149 2.62 -28.27 19.29
N HIS A 150 3.43 -28.07 20.33
CA HIS A 150 3.91 -29.14 21.21
C HIS A 150 2.70 -29.72 21.96
N SER A 151 2.07 -30.73 21.37
CA SER A 151 1.08 -31.55 22.04
C SER A 151 1.80 -32.46 23.04
N PRO A 152 1.53 -32.37 24.36
CA PRO A 152 2.06 -33.35 25.30
C PRO A 152 1.30 -34.66 25.07
N SER A 153 1.99 -35.65 24.50
CA SER A 153 1.57 -37.04 24.58
C SER A 153 1.80 -37.52 26.01
N GLY A 154 0.74 -37.60 26.82
CA GLY A 154 0.76 -38.33 28.08
C GLY A 154 0.49 -39.82 27.82
N PRO A 155 1.32 -40.75 28.32
CA PRO A 155 1.01 -42.17 28.21
C PRO A 155 -0.01 -42.60 29.27
N GLU A 156 -1.06 -43.21 28.75
CA GLU A 156 -1.63 -44.51 29.12
C GLU A 156 -1.84 -44.85 30.61
N ASN A 157 -3.13 -45.01 30.90
CA ASN A 157 -3.70 -45.60 32.10
C ASN A 157 -3.36 -47.10 32.17
N THR A 158 -2.93 -47.59 33.33
CA THR A 158 -3.02 -49.01 33.72
C THR A 158 -3.49 -49.08 35.17
#